data_AF-A0A1B6L4J0-F1
#
_entry.id   AF-A0A1B6L4J0-F1
#
_cell.length_a   1.000
_cell.length_b   1.000
_cell.length_c   1.000
_cell.angle_alpha   90.00
_cell.angle_beta   90.00
_cell.angle_gamma   90.00
#
_symmetry.space_group_name_H-M   'P 1'
#
loop_
_entity.id
_entity.type
_entity.pdbx_description
1 polymer ?
#
loop_
_entity_poly.entity_id
_entity_poly.type
_entity_poly.pdbx_seq_one_letter_code
_entity_poly.pdbx_strand_id
1 'polypeptide(L)'
;MSGGSSQDSVGFFAQEELPETFTVKYLGHAESRGLWGIKNTRGPVDTLVALAKQPGAALPILKLTVSRAGCTLGTGVSSRHYPIDTVSYGVQDLVYTRVFSMIVVQDKGNSGNSDRSPFQCHAFVCESRQAARKVTYCLATAFQEYSRSIRANETGPKRFAIDLRSPEDLEAELKASDSSEA
;
A
#
# COMPACT_ATOMS: atom_id res chain seq x y z
N MET A 1 19.75 -21.20 -31.90
CA MET A 1 18.35 -21.44 -31.54
C MET A 1 18.37 -21.96 -30.11
N SER A 2 18.20 -21.06 -29.14
CA SER A 2 16.93 -20.86 -28.40
C SER A 2 16.81 -21.91 -27.28
N GLY A 3 16.65 -21.57 -26.00
CA GLY A 3 16.46 -20.29 -25.35
C GLY A 3 16.71 -20.46 -23.85
N GLY A 4 16.99 -19.36 -23.18
CA GLY A 4 17.14 -19.30 -21.74
C GLY A 4 15.79 -19.38 -21.02
N SER A 5 15.82 -20.01 -19.85
CA SER A 5 14.80 -19.85 -18.82
C SER A 5 15.49 -19.23 -17.62
N SER A 6 15.53 -17.90 -17.61
CA SER A 6 15.82 -17.12 -16.40
C SER A 6 14.69 -17.39 -15.42
N GLN A 7 14.95 -18.23 -14.42
CA GLN A 7 14.07 -18.33 -13.26
C GLN A 7 14.20 -17.04 -12.47
N ASP A 8 13.12 -16.28 -12.43
CA ASP A 8 12.98 -15.09 -11.59
C ASP A 8 13.17 -15.48 -10.13
N SER A 9 14.36 -15.21 -9.60
CA SER A 9 14.67 -15.28 -8.19
C SER A 9 13.99 -14.10 -7.49
N VAL A 10 12.68 -14.20 -7.28
CA VAL A 10 11.98 -13.37 -6.29
C VAL A 10 12.57 -13.73 -4.94
N GLY A 11 13.45 -12.86 -4.44
CA GLY A 11 14.19 -13.10 -3.20
C GLY A 11 13.24 -13.53 -2.08
N PHE A 12 13.50 -14.71 -1.52
CA PHE A 12 12.84 -15.19 -0.32
C PHE A 12 13.22 -14.26 0.83
N PHE A 13 12.44 -13.20 1.04
CA PHE A 13 12.46 -12.46 2.29
C PHE A 13 11.89 -13.39 3.36
N ALA A 14 12.60 -13.54 4.49
CA ALA A 14 12.02 -14.19 5.66
C ALA A 14 10.71 -13.46 6.00
N GLN A 15 9.60 -14.20 6.03
CA GLN A 15 8.28 -13.64 6.27
C GLN A 15 8.28 -13.11 7.71
N GLU A 16 8.11 -11.80 7.89
CA GLU A 16 8.08 -11.18 9.21
C GLU A 16 6.81 -11.62 9.97
N GLU A 17 6.91 -11.83 11.28
CA GLU A 17 5.75 -12.16 12.09
C GLU A 17 4.90 -10.90 12.33
N LEU A 18 3.61 -10.97 11.98
CA LEU A 18 2.66 -9.88 12.14
C LEU A 18 1.59 -10.24 13.19
N PRO A 19 1.12 -9.28 14.02
CA PRO A 19 1.40 -7.84 13.96
C PRO A 19 2.71 -7.44 14.66
N GLU A 20 3.37 -6.40 14.14
CA GLU A 20 4.58 -5.83 14.73
C GLU A 20 4.37 -4.33 15.02
N THR A 21 4.87 -3.86 16.17
CA THR A 21 4.69 -2.47 16.63
C THR A 21 6.00 -1.73 16.80
N PHE A 22 6.06 -0.51 16.29
CA PHE A 22 7.23 0.35 16.31
C PHE A 22 6.92 1.69 16.98
N THR A 23 7.81 2.14 17.86
CA THR A 23 7.78 3.51 18.38
C THR A 23 8.45 4.43 17.36
N VAL A 24 7.70 5.43 16.87
CA VAL A 24 8.16 6.34 15.82
C VAL A 24 7.83 7.79 16.16
N LYS A 25 8.63 8.73 15.66
CA LYS A 25 8.26 10.16 15.64
C LYS A 25 7.55 10.44 14.32
N TYR A 26 6.32 10.94 14.38
CA TYR A 26 5.55 11.22 13.18
C TYR A 26 5.91 12.60 12.64
N LEU A 27 6.42 12.64 11.40
CA LEU A 27 6.79 13.89 10.72
C LEU A 27 5.55 14.61 10.15
N GLY A 28 4.45 13.90 9.97
CA GLY A 28 3.25 14.39 9.31
C GLY A 28 3.01 13.71 7.97
N HIS A 29 2.21 14.37 7.15
CA HIS A 29 1.91 13.95 5.79
C HIS A 29 2.01 15.12 4.82
N ALA A 30 2.33 14.82 3.57
CA ALA A 30 2.33 15.78 2.48
C ALA A 30 1.73 15.13 1.23
N GLU A 31 1.24 15.95 0.31
CA GLU A 31 0.62 15.49 -0.93
C GLU A 31 1.66 14.76 -1.80
N SER A 32 1.29 13.57 -2.26
CA SER A 32 2.07 12.82 -3.25
C SER A 32 1.45 13.01 -4.64
N ARG A 33 2.30 13.05 -5.68
CA ARG A 33 1.86 13.19 -7.07
C ARG A 33 1.55 11.86 -7.76
N GLY A 34 1.76 10.75 -7.08
CA GLY A 34 1.52 9.43 -7.66
C GLY A 34 1.35 8.33 -6.63
N LEU A 35 0.89 7.19 -7.14
CA LEU A 35 0.55 6.00 -6.35
C LEU A 35 1.78 5.33 -5.72
N TRP A 36 2.92 5.30 -6.41
CA TRP A 36 4.11 4.57 -5.94
C TRP A 36 5.43 5.12 -6.49
N GLY A 37 6.53 4.69 -5.89
CA GLY A 37 7.90 4.96 -6.35
C GLY A 37 8.58 6.13 -5.65
N ILE A 38 9.91 6.07 -5.57
CA ILE A 38 10.76 7.00 -4.80
C ILE A 38 10.58 8.47 -5.21
N LYS A 39 10.34 8.73 -6.51
CA LYS A 39 10.06 10.09 -7.02
C LYS A 39 8.83 10.74 -6.37
N ASN A 40 7.89 9.93 -5.90
CA ASN A 40 6.65 10.37 -5.28
C ASN A 40 6.74 10.48 -3.75
N THR A 41 7.80 9.94 -3.12
CA THR A 41 8.04 10.08 -1.68
C THR A 41 9.13 11.08 -1.34
N ARG A 42 10.15 11.27 -2.20
CA ARG A 42 11.29 12.15 -1.88
C ARG A 42 10.92 13.61 -1.60
N GLY A 43 10.20 14.25 -2.50
CA GLY A 43 9.79 15.66 -2.33
C GLY A 43 8.93 15.87 -1.06
N PRO A 44 7.91 15.03 -0.82
CA PRO A 44 7.15 15.05 0.43
C PRO A 44 8.01 14.86 1.68
N VAL A 45 8.91 13.86 1.68
CA VAL A 45 9.79 13.58 2.83
C VAL A 45 10.74 14.74 3.09
N ASP A 46 11.34 15.34 2.05
CA ASP A 46 12.20 16.52 2.18
C ASP A 46 11.48 17.69 2.84
N THR A 47 10.27 17.99 2.36
CA THR A 47 9.42 19.03 2.94
C THR A 47 9.17 18.78 4.42
N LEU A 48 8.76 17.56 4.78
CA LEU A 48 8.43 17.20 6.16
C LEU A 48 9.67 17.23 7.08
N VAL A 49 10.83 16.79 6.59
CA VAL A 49 12.09 16.86 7.35
C VAL A 49 12.55 18.31 7.54
N ALA A 50 12.40 19.16 6.52
CA ALA A 50 12.72 20.58 6.62
C ALA A 50 11.85 21.30 7.66
N LEU A 51 10.54 20.97 7.71
CA LEU A 51 9.63 21.47 8.74
C LEU A 51 10.01 20.98 10.14
N ALA A 52 10.36 19.70 10.28
CA ALA A 52 10.77 19.11 11.55
C ALA A 52 12.10 19.65 12.09
N LYS A 53 12.93 20.27 11.24
CA LYS A 53 14.20 20.91 11.63
C LYS A 53 14.03 22.36 12.09
N GLN A 54 12.84 22.95 11.94
CA GLN A 54 12.61 24.32 12.38
C GLN A 54 12.70 24.43 13.91
N PRO A 55 13.22 25.53 14.45
CA PRO A 55 13.26 25.77 15.89
C PRO A 55 11.86 25.66 16.50
N GLY A 56 11.73 24.91 17.61
CA GLY A 56 10.46 24.70 18.29
C GLY A 56 9.56 23.60 17.71
N ALA A 57 9.96 22.93 16.63
CA ALA A 57 9.21 21.79 16.09
C ALA A 57 9.28 20.59 17.06
N ALA A 58 8.13 20.26 17.68
CA ALA A 58 7.98 19.07 18.50
C ALA A 58 7.22 17.98 17.73
N LEU A 59 7.88 16.85 17.46
CA LEU A 59 7.27 15.72 16.77
C LEU A 59 6.57 14.79 17.76
N PRO A 60 5.28 14.44 17.53
CA PRO A 60 4.60 13.48 18.39
C PRO A 60 5.21 12.09 18.24
N ILE A 61 5.40 11.42 19.37
CA ILE A 61 5.82 10.01 19.42
C ILE A 61 4.57 9.14 19.39
N LEU A 62 4.48 8.27 18.39
CA LEU A 62 3.33 7.40 18.16
C LEU A 62 3.79 5.94 18.06
N LYS A 63 2.86 5.01 18.26
CA LYS A 63 3.02 3.61 17.92
C LYS A 63 2.49 3.37 16.51
N LEU A 64 3.34 2.86 15.64
CA LEU A 64 2.98 2.36 14.31
C LEU A 64 2.93 0.84 14.38
N THR A 65 1.74 0.27 14.29
CA THR A 65 1.51 -1.17 14.24
C THR A 65 1.23 -1.59 12.80
N VAL A 66 2.03 -2.51 12.27
CA VAL A 66 1.81 -3.12 10.96
C VAL A 66 1.18 -4.49 11.17
N SER A 67 0.09 -4.76 10.47
CA SER A 67 -0.70 -5.99 10.59
C SER A 67 -1.19 -6.44 9.23
N ARG A 68 -1.81 -7.63 9.16
CA ARG A 68 -2.45 -8.14 7.94
C ARG A 68 -3.58 -7.23 7.43
N ALA A 69 -4.26 -6.54 8.35
CA ALA A 69 -5.34 -5.62 8.02
C ALA A 69 -4.83 -4.25 7.53
N GLY A 70 -3.55 -3.93 7.72
CA GLY A 70 -2.97 -2.64 7.36
C GLY A 70 -2.13 -2.02 8.47
N CYS A 71 -2.04 -0.71 8.47
CA CYS A 71 -1.21 0.07 9.39
C CYS A 71 -2.07 0.86 10.37
N THR A 72 -1.82 0.73 11.67
CA THR A 72 -2.47 1.51 12.71
C THR A 72 -1.47 2.46 13.35
N LEU A 73 -1.81 3.75 13.41
CA LEU A 73 -0.98 4.79 14.00
C LEU A 73 -1.71 5.42 15.18
N GLY A 74 -1.13 5.42 16.38
CA GLY A 74 -1.77 6.03 17.54
C GLY A 74 -0.95 6.02 18.83
N THR A 75 -1.51 6.62 19.88
CA THR A 75 -0.92 6.66 21.23
C THR A 75 -1.57 5.66 22.19
N GLY A 76 -2.53 4.87 21.71
CA GLY A 76 -3.37 3.96 22.52
C GLY A 76 -4.70 4.58 22.96
N VAL A 77 -4.78 5.91 23.05
CA VAL A 77 -6.03 6.65 23.37
C VAL A 77 -6.77 7.03 22.10
N SER A 78 -6.05 7.49 21.08
CA SER A 78 -6.55 7.72 19.74
C SER A 78 -5.68 6.97 18.75
N SER A 79 -6.33 6.38 17.75
CA SER A 79 -5.64 5.70 16.67
C SER A 79 -6.31 5.98 15.34
N ARG A 80 -5.51 5.99 14.29
CA ARG A 80 -5.95 6.04 12.91
C ARG A 80 -5.51 4.75 12.23
N HIS A 81 -6.46 4.06 11.65
CA HIS A 81 -6.22 2.85 10.90
C HIS A 81 -6.20 3.17 9.40
N TYR A 82 -5.19 2.65 8.72
CA TYR A 82 -5.02 2.68 7.28
C TYR A 82 -5.13 1.23 6.77
N PRO A 83 -6.28 0.85 6.20
CA PRO A 83 -6.48 -0.47 5.65
C PRO A 83 -5.43 -0.81 4.59
N ILE A 84 -5.02 -2.08 4.52
CA ILE A 84 -3.91 -2.53 3.67
C ILE A 84 -4.14 -2.22 2.17
N ASP A 85 -5.39 -2.22 1.72
CA ASP A 85 -5.81 -1.90 0.35
C ASP A 85 -5.71 -0.40 0.00
N THR A 86 -5.67 0.47 1.00
CA THR A 86 -5.44 1.92 0.81
C THR A 86 -3.96 2.28 0.80
N VAL A 87 -3.09 1.43 1.37
CA VAL A 87 -1.64 1.65 1.37
C VAL A 87 -1.08 1.14 0.05
N SER A 88 -0.57 2.05 -0.77
CA SER A 88 -0.12 1.75 -2.13
C SER A 88 1.38 1.58 -2.27
N TYR A 89 2.13 2.15 -1.34
CA TYR A 89 3.58 2.09 -1.35
C TYR A 89 4.14 2.30 0.06
N GLY A 90 5.22 1.63 0.40
CA GLY A 90 5.95 1.87 1.63
C GLY A 90 7.43 1.54 1.47
N VAL A 91 8.29 2.43 1.96
CA VAL A 91 9.73 2.35 1.71
C VAL A 91 10.54 3.04 2.80
N GLN A 92 11.72 2.48 3.08
CA GLN A 92 12.78 3.15 3.82
C GLN A 92 13.43 4.22 2.93
N ASP A 93 13.51 5.46 3.40
CA ASP A 93 14.14 6.53 2.64
C ASP A 93 15.65 6.29 2.44
N LEU A 94 16.17 6.70 1.28
CA LEU A 94 17.58 6.49 0.89
C LEU A 94 18.52 7.55 1.45
N VAL A 95 18.04 8.77 1.70
CA VAL A 95 18.83 9.90 2.20
C VAL A 95 18.72 9.97 3.72
N TYR A 96 17.48 9.99 4.22
CA TYR A 96 17.17 9.97 5.63
C TYR A 96 16.94 8.52 6.05
N THR A 97 18.00 7.74 6.17
CA THR A 97 17.90 6.27 6.31
C THR A 97 17.15 5.75 7.53
N ARG A 98 16.83 6.62 8.50
CA ARG A 98 15.97 6.31 9.65
C ARG A 98 14.48 6.60 9.38
N VAL A 99 14.15 7.18 8.23
CA VAL A 99 12.79 7.53 7.86
C VAL A 99 12.15 6.37 7.10
N PHE A 100 10.98 5.97 7.56
CA PHE A 100 10.04 5.16 6.81
C PHE A 100 8.94 6.07 6.25
N SER A 101 8.54 5.85 5.02
CA SER A 101 7.44 6.59 4.38
C SER A 101 6.47 5.64 3.72
N MET A 102 5.18 6.00 3.71
CA MET A 102 4.15 5.25 3.01
C MET A 102 3.19 6.18 2.27
N ILE A 103 2.68 5.75 1.13
CA ILE A 103 1.66 6.44 0.36
C ILE A 103 0.31 5.79 0.64
N VAL A 104 -0.63 6.59 1.14
CA VAL A 104 -2.02 6.21 1.38
C VAL A 104 -2.90 6.87 0.33
N VAL A 105 -3.80 6.10 -0.27
CA VAL A 105 -4.83 6.58 -1.18
C VAL A 105 -6.06 6.93 -0.35
N GLN A 106 -6.50 8.19 -0.43
CA GLN A 106 -7.74 8.63 0.20
C GLN A 106 -8.92 8.43 -0.74
N ASP A 107 -10.07 8.10 -0.16
CA ASP A 107 -11.33 8.06 -0.89
C ASP A 107 -11.77 9.48 -1.26
N LYS A 108 -12.10 9.70 -2.53
CA LYS A 108 -12.51 11.01 -3.06
C LYS A 108 -13.94 11.40 -2.64
N GLY A 109 -14.70 10.49 -2.02
CA GLY A 109 -16.11 10.69 -1.69
C GLY A 109 -16.44 11.82 -0.71
N ASN A 110 -15.48 12.36 0.05
CA ASN A 110 -15.77 13.26 1.19
C ASN A 110 -15.10 14.64 1.15
N SER A 111 -14.42 15.01 0.07
CA SER A 111 -13.84 16.34 -0.09
C SER A 111 -14.38 16.98 -1.36
N GLY A 112 -15.24 18.00 -1.20
CA GLY A 112 -15.81 18.81 -2.29
C GLY A 112 -14.78 19.68 -3.05
N ASN A 113 -13.53 19.24 -3.14
CA ASN A 113 -12.45 19.87 -3.86
C ASN A 113 -11.78 18.81 -4.75
N SER A 114 -12.27 18.70 -5.98
CA SER A 114 -11.85 17.74 -7.01
C SER A 114 -10.43 17.96 -7.54
N ASP A 115 -9.73 18.99 -7.06
CA ASP A 115 -8.45 19.45 -7.60
C ASP A 115 -7.21 18.98 -6.79
N ARG A 116 -7.41 18.28 -5.66
CA ARG A 116 -6.31 17.76 -4.83
C ARG A 116 -5.99 16.31 -5.18
N SER A 117 -4.70 15.97 -5.17
CA SER A 117 -4.26 14.58 -5.34
C SER A 117 -4.85 13.70 -4.23
N PRO A 118 -5.39 12.51 -4.57
CA PRO A 118 -5.88 11.57 -3.56
C PRO A 118 -4.74 10.92 -2.77
N PHE A 119 -3.48 11.10 -3.18
CA PHE A 119 -2.32 10.42 -2.61
C PHE A 119 -1.68 11.24 -1.49
N GLN A 120 -1.56 10.67 -0.29
CA GLN A 120 -0.86 11.26 0.83
C GLN A 120 0.37 10.43 1.20
N CYS A 121 1.54 11.08 1.21
CA CYS A 121 2.77 10.50 1.72
C CYS A 121 2.90 10.81 3.22
N HIS A 122 2.81 9.77 4.05
CA HIS A 122 3.08 9.84 5.49
C HIS A 122 4.55 9.50 5.75
N ALA A 123 5.20 10.21 6.66
CA ALA A 123 6.60 9.97 7.00
C ALA A 123 6.83 9.85 8.52
N PHE A 124 7.73 8.94 8.88
CA PHE A 124 7.99 8.53 10.26
C PHE A 124 9.49 8.41 10.49
N VAL A 125 10.02 9.01 11.56
CA VAL A 125 11.39 8.75 12.01
C VAL A 125 11.37 7.56 12.96
N CYS A 126 12.07 6.50 12.58
CA CYS A 126 12.27 5.31 13.39
C CYS A 126 13.48 5.46 14.33
N GLU A 127 13.55 4.60 15.33
CA GLU A 127 14.65 4.57 16.31
C GLU A 127 16.01 4.29 15.66
N SER A 128 16.04 3.46 14.62
CA SER A 128 17.25 3.12 13.87
C SER A 128 16.95 2.89 12.39
N ARG A 129 18.02 2.81 11.58
CA ARG A 129 17.91 2.42 10.16
C ARG A 129 17.36 1.00 10.04
N GLN A 130 17.77 0.11 10.95
CA GLN A 130 17.32 -1.28 10.99
C GLN A 130 15.82 -1.35 11.29
N ALA A 131 15.32 -0.52 12.21
CA ALA A 131 13.89 -0.42 12.50
C ALA A 131 13.09 0.05 11.27
N ALA A 132 13.54 1.11 10.57
CA ALA A 132 12.89 1.59 9.35
C ALA A 132 12.86 0.52 8.24
N ARG A 133 13.94 -0.26 8.12
CA ARG A 133 14.00 -1.41 7.21
C ARG A 133 13.03 -2.51 7.61
N LYS A 134 12.96 -2.84 8.91
CA LYS A 134 12.05 -3.86 9.44
C LYS A 134 10.59 -3.48 9.19
N VAL A 135 10.19 -2.23 9.44
CA VAL A 135 8.84 -1.72 9.10
C VAL A 135 8.51 -1.97 7.63
N THR A 136 9.46 -1.71 6.73
CA THR A 136 9.29 -1.94 5.29
C THR A 136 9.06 -3.42 4.98
N TYR A 137 9.78 -4.34 5.64
CA TYR A 137 9.60 -5.78 5.48
C TYR A 137 8.28 -6.29 6.09
N CYS A 138 7.87 -5.78 7.25
CA CYS A 138 6.57 -6.07 7.83
C CYS A 138 5.43 -5.66 6.89
N LEU A 139 5.53 -4.47 6.27
CA LEU A 139 4.53 -4.01 5.31
C LEU A 139 4.54 -4.84 4.01
N ALA A 140 5.73 -5.21 3.51
CA ALA A 140 5.85 -6.10 2.37
C ALA A 140 5.20 -7.47 2.66
N THR A 141 5.39 -8.00 3.86
CA THR A 141 4.74 -9.24 4.32
C THR A 141 3.23 -9.08 4.35
N ALA A 142 2.72 -7.96 4.88
CA ALA A 142 1.28 -7.67 4.88
C ALA A 142 0.69 -7.63 3.46
N PHE A 143 1.40 -7.00 2.50
CA PHE A 143 0.97 -7.00 1.09
C PHE A 143 0.96 -8.38 0.46
N GLN A 144 1.96 -9.22 0.76
CA GLN A 144 2.01 -10.58 0.26
C GLN A 144 0.85 -11.41 0.79
N GLU A 145 0.55 -11.31 2.08
CA GLU A 145 -0.57 -12.03 2.70
C GLU A 145 -1.92 -11.56 2.19
N TYR A 146 -2.12 -10.24 2.06
CA TYR A 146 -3.32 -9.67 1.47
C TYR A 146 -3.51 -10.12 0.02
N SER A 147 -2.43 -10.13 -0.78
CA SER A 147 -2.49 -10.63 -2.16
C SER A 147 -2.86 -12.11 -2.22
N ARG A 148 -2.40 -12.93 -1.27
CA ARG A 148 -2.78 -14.35 -1.17
C ARG A 148 -4.24 -14.50 -0.76
N SER A 149 -4.72 -13.73 0.20
CA SER A 149 -6.11 -13.82 0.68
C SER A 149 -7.12 -13.37 -0.37
N ILE A 150 -6.83 -12.31 -1.13
CA ILE A 150 -7.69 -11.89 -2.24
C ILE A 150 -7.80 -13.01 -3.28
N ARG A 151 -6.68 -13.59 -3.74
CA ARG A 151 -6.69 -14.72 -4.67
C ARG A 151 -7.46 -15.94 -4.15
N ALA A 152 -7.37 -16.23 -2.85
CA ALA A 152 -8.11 -17.34 -2.23
C ALA A 152 -9.60 -17.04 -2.08
N ASN A 153 -10.00 -15.77 -1.95
CA ASN A 153 -11.41 -15.36 -1.89
C ASN A 153 -12.03 -15.16 -3.28
N GLU A 154 -11.23 -15.07 -4.33
CA GLU A 154 -11.72 -15.01 -5.72
C GLU A 154 -12.45 -16.29 -6.18
N THR A 155 -12.42 -17.38 -5.39
CA THR A 155 -13.24 -18.59 -5.58
C THR A 155 -14.62 -18.51 -4.89
N GLY A 156 -14.96 -17.40 -4.23
CA GLY A 156 -16.34 -17.09 -3.79
C GLY A 156 -17.17 -16.42 -4.89
N PRO A 157 -18.51 -16.46 -4.84
CA PRO A 157 -19.36 -16.02 -5.95
C PRO A 157 -19.21 -14.52 -6.20
N LYS A 158 -18.44 -14.18 -7.23
CA LYS A 158 -18.22 -12.82 -7.70
C LYS A 158 -19.47 -12.31 -8.40
N ARG A 159 -20.18 -11.35 -7.79
CA ARG A 159 -21.02 -10.40 -8.52
C ARG A 159 -20.12 -9.37 -9.20
N PHE A 160 -19.44 -9.77 -10.26
CA PHE A 160 -18.85 -8.85 -11.23
C PHE A 160 -19.48 -9.16 -12.59
N ALA A 161 -20.03 -8.13 -13.23
CA ALA A 161 -20.65 -8.19 -14.56
C ALA A 161 -19.59 -8.28 -15.68
N ILE A 162 -18.58 -9.11 -15.49
CA ILE A 162 -17.60 -9.45 -16.51
C ILE A 162 -17.83 -10.92 -16.82
N ASP A 163 -18.50 -11.11 -17.95
CA ASP A 163 -18.71 -12.43 -18.52
C ASP A 163 -17.36 -12.98 -19.01
N LEU A 164 -16.88 -14.02 -18.34
CA LEU A 164 -15.62 -14.70 -18.63
C LEU A 164 -15.83 -15.93 -19.53
N ARG A 165 -17.01 -16.07 -20.14
CA ARG A 165 -17.26 -17.13 -21.12
C ARG A 165 -16.33 -16.95 -22.33
N SER A 166 -15.86 -18.08 -22.86
CA SER A 166 -15.02 -18.06 -24.04
C SER A 166 -15.82 -17.57 -25.26
N PRO A 167 -15.17 -17.03 -26.30
CA PRO A 167 -15.86 -16.64 -27.53
C PRO A 167 -16.70 -17.78 -28.12
N GLU A 168 -16.26 -19.03 -27.95
CA GLU A 168 -16.94 -20.23 -28.42
C GLU A 168 -18.26 -20.50 -27.66
N ASP A 169 -18.29 -20.25 -26.35
CA ASP A 169 -19.50 -20.40 -25.53
C ASP A 169 -20.54 -19.32 -25.86
N LEU A 170 -20.09 -18.10 -26.18
CA LEU A 170 -20.95 -16.99 -26.60
C LEU A 170 -21.56 -17.25 -27.99
N GLU A 171 -20.77 -17.79 -28.93
CA GLU A 171 -21.27 -18.16 -30.26
C GLU A 171 -22.30 -19.30 -30.20
N ALA A 172 -22.13 -20.28 -29.32
CA ALA A 172 -23.08 -21.37 -29.14
C ALA A 172 -24.45 -20.88 -28.62
N GLU A 173 -24.47 -19.91 -27.71
CA GLU A 173 -25.71 -19.30 -27.23
C GLU A 173 -26.38 -18.42 -28.28
N LEU A 174 -25.63 -17.60 -29.02
CA LEU A 174 -26.20 -16.80 -30.12
C LEU A 174 -26.87 -17.69 -31.18
N LYS A 175 -26.26 -18.85 -31.47
CA LYS A 175 -26.79 -19.81 -32.43
C LYS A 175 -28.03 -20.57 -31.91
N ALA A 176 -28.14 -20.73 -30.60
CA ALA A 176 -29.31 -21.33 -29.95
C ALA A 176 -30.51 -20.36 -29.91
N SER A 177 -30.28 -19.05 -29.76
CA SER A 177 -31.35 -18.04 -29.75
C SER A 177 -31.99 -17.76 -31.12
N ASP A 178 -31.30 -18.08 -32.22
CA ASP A 178 -31.78 -17.86 -33.59
C ASP A 178 -32.65 -19.04 -34.12
N SER A 179 -32.86 -20.07 -33.30
CA SER A 179 -33.59 -21.30 -33.67
C SER A 179 -35.07 -21.31 -33.23
N SER A 180 -35.57 -20.23 -32.63
CA SER A 180 -36.91 -20.15 -32.01
C SER A 180 -37.88 -19.15 -32.66
N GLU A 181 -37.56 -18.57 -33.81
CA GLU A 181 -38.55 -17.91 -34.67
C GLU A 181 -38.76 -18.71 -35.97
N ALA A 182 -39.65 -19.69 -35.87
CA ALA A 182 -40.39 -20.28 -36.99
C ALA A 182 -41.87 -20.36 -36.60
#